data_AF-A0A523G125-F1
#
_entry.id   AF-A0A523G125-F1
#
_cell.length_a   1.000
_cell.length_b   1.000
_cell.length_c   1.000
_cell.angle_alpha   90.00
_cell.angle_beta   90.00
_cell.angle_gamma   90.00
#
_symmetry.space_group_name_H-M   'P 1'
#
loop_
_entity.id
_entity.type
_entity.pdbx_description
1 polymer ?
#
loop_
_entity_poly.entity_id
_entity_poly.type
_entity_poly.pdbx_seq_one_letter_code
_entity_poly.pdbx_strand_id
1 'polypeptide(L)'
;MESKFTLHFLFIFIFFLFQITLLAQGTNAFDCQGLSINAEVTPACIAGSNGQLNLVIEQGLPPYRVRWDDGSTKVSRKVPAGSYQVQITDALGCHGVGTFNVPSHAPIQVNVQVNHTSKLGKSNGAIALQVTGGQPPYRFSWISSDPNAVTGVGPNVNQLRKLPSGKYKIMVFDAAHCYKEIETEVK
;
A
#
# COMPACT_ATOMS: atom_id res chain seq x y z
N MET A 1 66.51 49.00 -19.35
CA MET A 1 65.11 48.59 -19.62
C MET A 1 65.02 47.11 -20.05
N GLU A 2 65.81 46.19 -19.47
CA GLU A 2 65.80 44.78 -19.91
C GLU A 2 65.40 43.76 -18.84
N SER A 3 65.26 44.16 -17.57
CA SER A 3 64.99 43.23 -16.47
C SER A 3 63.52 42.80 -16.33
N LYS A 4 62.57 43.42 -17.04
CA LYS A 4 61.13 43.08 -16.97
C LYS A 4 60.67 42.02 -17.98
N PHE A 5 61.43 41.74 -19.03
CA PHE A 5 60.99 40.81 -20.09
C PHE A 5 61.33 39.35 -19.77
N THR A 6 62.42 39.09 -19.06
CA THR A 6 62.87 37.72 -18.71
C THR A 6 62.01 37.07 -17.63
N LEU A 7 61.42 37.85 -16.72
CA LEU A 7 60.57 37.33 -15.63
C LEU A 7 59.18 36.89 -16.13
N HIS A 8 58.66 37.53 -17.18
CA HIS A 8 57.36 37.19 -17.77
C HIS A 8 57.42 35.88 -18.56
N PHE A 9 58.54 35.61 -19.25
CA PHE A 9 58.76 34.33 -19.94
C PHE A 9 59.04 33.17 -18.96
N LEU A 10 59.70 33.43 -17.82
CA LEU A 10 59.91 32.41 -16.78
C LEU A 10 58.60 31.98 -16.09
N PHE A 11 57.63 32.90 -15.94
CA PHE A 11 56.31 32.59 -15.37
C PHE A 11 55.41 31.79 -16.31
N ILE A 12 55.49 32.02 -17.62
CA ILE A 12 54.68 31.31 -18.62
C ILE A 12 55.17 29.85 -18.76
N PHE A 13 56.47 29.58 -18.62
CA PHE A 13 57.02 28.22 -18.70
C PHE A 13 56.72 27.38 -17.44
N ILE A 14 56.65 28.00 -16.26
CA ILE A 14 56.26 27.32 -15.01
C ILE A 14 54.75 27.05 -14.97
N PHE A 15 53.91 27.91 -15.57
CA PHE A 15 52.48 27.64 -15.73
C PHE A 15 52.19 26.49 -16.71
N PHE A 16 53.02 26.30 -17.74
CA PHE A 16 52.85 25.18 -18.67
C PHE A 16 53.36 23.84 -18.11
N LEU A 17 54.30 23.85 -17.15
CA LEU A 17 54.69 22.65 -16.41
C LEU A 17 53.71 22.31 -15.26
N PHE A 18 52.90 23.26 -14.80
CA PHE A 18 51.81 22.99 -13.82
C PHE A 18 50.51 22.50 -14.48
N GLN A 19 50.39 22.57 -15.81
CA GLN A 19 49.26 21.99 -16.55
C GLN A 19 49.47 20.50 -16.91
N ILE A 20 50.59 19.88 -16.52
CA ILE A 20 50.91 18.48 -16.87
C ILE A 20 51.28 17.64 -15.62
N THR A 21 50.78 18.00 -14.43
CA THR A 21 50.82 17.12 -13.25
C THR A 21 49.50 17.14 -12.47
N LEU A 22 48.41 16.77 -13.15
CA LEU A 22 47.29 16.11 -12.48
C LEU A 22 46.59 15.09 -13.41
N LEU A 23 47.37 14.17 -13.96
CA LEU A 23 46.87 12.83 -14.29
C LEU A 23 47.12 11.94 -13.08
N ALA A 24 46.36 12.13 -11.99
CA ALA A 24 46.18 11.16 -10.90
C ALA A 24 45.13 11.64 -9.88
N GLN A 25 43.91 11.88 -10.33
CA GLN A 25 42.77 11.35 -9.58
C GLN A 25 42.35 10.12 -10.41
N GLY A 26 43.03 8.99 -10.27
CA GLY A 26 42.86 8.17 -9.08
C GLY A 26 41.46 7.57 -9.11
N THR A 27 41.22 6.70 -10.09
CA THR A 27 40.02 5.87 -10.32
C THR A 27 38.72 6.62 -10.60
N ASN A 28 38.09 6.28 -11.73
CA ASN A 28 36.63 6.30 -11.83
C ASN A 28 36.10 5.41 -10.70
N ALA A 29 35.95 5.95 -9.51
CA ALA A 29 35.11 5.32 -8.52
C ALA A 29 33.75 5.22 -9.21
N PHE A 30 33.29 3.97 -9.41
CA PHE A 30 31.89 3.67 -9.62
C PHE A 30 31.16 4.21 -8.39
N ASP A 31 30.91 5.52 -8.38
CA ASP A 31 30.27 6.18 -7.26
C ASP A 31 28.79 5.90 -7.40
N CYS A 32 28.26 5.13 -6.45
CA CYS A 32 26.85 4.78 -6.36
C CYS A 32 26.00 5.95 -5.88
N GLN A 33 26.22 7.12 -6.48
CA GLN A 33 25.40 8.29 -6.24
C GLN A 33 24.02 8.07 -6.84
N GLY A 34 23.08 7.73 -5.97
CA GLY A 34 21.65 7.86 -6.24
C GLY A 34 20.95 6.59 -6.66
N LEU A 35 21.15 5.45 -6.00
CA LEU A 35 20.07 4.45 -5.98
C LEU A 35 19.14 4.77 -4.80
N SER A 36 18.04 5.48 -5.09
CA SER A 36 17.01 5.83 -4.11
C SER A 36 15.73 5.05 -4.38
N ILE A 37 15.13 4.54 -3.32
CA ILE A 37 13.92 3.72 -3.38
C ILE A 37 12.93 4.17 -2.33
N ASN A 38 11.65 4.09 -2.68
CA ASN A 38 10.53 4.37 -1.82
C ASN A 38 9.43 3.33 -2.08
N ALA A 39 8.32 3.38 -1.36
CA ALA A 39 7.16 2.54 -1.65
C ALA A 39 5.85 3.25 -1.41
N GLU A 40 4.88 2.99 -2.28
CA GLU A 40 3.49 3.29 -2.03
C GLU A 40 2.84 2.07 -1.35
N VAL A 41 2.26 2.30 -0.19
CA VAL A 41 1.70 1.24 0.65
C VAL A 41 0.20 1.46 0.83
N THR A 42 -0.57 0.42 0.50
CA THR A 42 -1.97 0.31 0.90
C THR A 42 -2.09 -0.69 2.05
N PRO A 43 -2.71 -0.32 3.18
CA PRO A 43 -2.90 -1.22 4.31
C PRO A 43 -3.68 -2.50 3.94
N ALA A 44 -3.40 -3.61 4.64
CA ALA A 44 -4.15 -4.86 4.51
C ALA A 44 -5.41 -4.85 5.39
N CYS A 45 -6.46 -5.56 4.95
CA CYS A 45 -7.61 -5.83 5.83
C CYS A 45 -7.46 -7.19 6.50
N ILE A 46 -7.82 -7.27 7.78
CA ILE A 46 -7.72 -8.51 8.57
C ILE A 46 -8.62 -9.63 8.05
N ALA A 47 -9.68 -9.32 7.28
CA ALA A 47 -10.60 -10.31 6.71
C ALA A 47 -10.04 -11.07 5.49
N GLY A 48 -8.72 -11.28 5.43
CA GLY A 48 -8.05 -12.10 4.41
C GLY A 48 -7.70 -11.35 3.12
N SER A 49 -7.78 -10.02 3.07
CA SER A 49 -7.28 -9.26 1.93
C SER A 49 -5.87 -8.74 2.20
N ASN A 50 -4.96 -9.11 1.31
CA ASN A 50 -3.63 -8.53 1.24
C ASN A 50 -3.72 -7.02 1.05
N GLY A 51 -2.80 -6.29 1.69
CA GLY A 51 -2.49 -4.91 1.31
C GLY A 51 -1.77 -4.87 -0.03
N GLN A 52 -1.42 -3.66 -0.47
CA GLN A 52 -0.64 -3.44 -1.67
C GLN A 52 0.70 -2.80 -1.29
N LEU A 53 1.78 -3.33 -1.82
CA LEU A 53 3.11 -2.74 -1.72
C LEU A 53 3.63 -2.50 -3.14
N ASN A 54 3.88 -1.25 -3.49
CA ASN A 54 4.39 -0.84 -4.79
C ASN A 54 5.74 -0.13 -4.62
N LEU A 55 6.81 -0.79 -5.04
CA LEU A 55 8.17 -0.27 -4.99
C LEU A 55 8.38 0.80 -6.05
N VAL A 56 8.85 1.97 -5.63
CA VAL A 56 9.18 3.10 -6.48
C VAL A 56 10.71 3.26 -6.48
N ILE A 57 11.32 3.20 -7.65
CA ILE A 57 12.76 3.45 -7.82
C ILE A 57 12.88 4.90 -8.31
N GLU A 58 13.33 5.78 -7.42
CA GLU A 58 13.35 7.23 -7.66
C GLU A 58 14.61 7.65 -8.43
N GLN A 59 15.72 6.96 -8.19
CA GLN A 59 17.01 7.22 -8.81
C GLN A 59 17.75 5.88 -9.03
N GLY A 60 18.61 5.81 -10.05
CA GLY A 60 19.42 4.63 -10.39
C GLY A 60 19.52 4.40 -11.90
N LEU A 61 20.32 3.41 -12.32
CA LEU A 61 20.48 3.07 -13.73
C LEU A 61 19.88 1.70 -14.09
N PRO A 62 18.87 1.63 -14.98
CA PRO A 62 18.30 0.35 -15.40
C PRO A 62 19.29 -0.46 -16.26
N PRO A 63 19.17 -1.80 -16.30
CA PRO A 63 18.14 -2.62 -15.67
C PRO A 63 18.34 -2.82 -14.16
N TYR A 64 17.22 -2.91 -13.43
CA TYR A 64 17.23 -3.19 -11.99
C TYR A 64 17.01 -4.68 -11.70
N ARG A 65 17.75 -5.21 -10.73
CA ARG A 65 17.51 -6.50 -10.09
C ARG A 65 16.91 -6.27 -8.71
N VAL A 66 15.67 -6.68 -8.53
CA VAL A 66 14.93 -6.55 -7.27
C VAL A 66 14.87 -7.89 -6.57
N ARG A 67 15.15 -7.91 -5.26
CA ARG A 67 15.01 -9.08 -4.41
C ARG A 67 14.45 -8.67 -3.06
N TRP A 68 13.31 -9.24 -2.71
CA TRP A 68 12.73 -9.12 -1.38
C TRP A 68 13.27 -10.21 -0.44
N ASP A 69 13.14 -9.98 0.86
CA ASP A 69 13.43 -10.94 1.93
C ASP A 69 12.69 -12.27 1.79
N ASP A 70 11.45 -12.24 1.30
CA ASP A 70 10.64 -13.41 0.98
C ASP A 70 11.00 -14.09 -0.36
N GLY A 71 12.06 -13.62 -1.03
CA GLY A 71 12.54 -14.17 -2.30
C GLY A 71 11.78 -13.69 -3.54
N SER A 72 10.74 -12.85 -3.39
CA SER A 72 10.05 -12.23 -4.51
C SER A 72 10.97 -11.28 -5.29
N THR A 73 10.67 -11.09 -6.57
CA THR A 73 11.36 -10.14 -7.46
C THR A 73 10.40 -9.09 -8.05
N LYS A 74 9.13 -9.11 -7.64
CA LYS A 74 8.11 -8.20 -8.17
C LYS A 74 8.21 -6.82 -7.54
N VAL A 75 8.09 -5.76 -8.35
CA VAL A 75 8.03 -4.37 -7.87
C VAL A 75 6.66 -4.03 -7.28
N SER A 76 5.58 -4.61 -7.79
CA SER A 76 4.21 -4.41 -7.30
C SER A 76 3.62 -5.74 -6.86
N ARG A 77 3.15 -5.79 -5.60
CA ARG A 77 2.77 -7.05 -4.95
C ARG A 77 1.63 -6.85 -3.95
N LYS A 78 0.74 -7.84 -3.90
CA LYS A 78 -0.29 -7.99 -2.87
C LYS A 78 0.27 -8.85 -1.76
N VAL A 79 0.43 -8.29 -0.57
CA VAL A 79 1.02 -8.99 0.57
C VAL A 79 0.24 -8.76 1.87
N PRO A 80 0.27 -9.69 2.83
CA PRO A 80 -0.30 -9.47 4.15
C PRO A 80 0.31 -8.25 4.85
N ALA A 81 -0.32 -7.80 5.94
CA ALA A 81 0.33 -6.83 6.81
C ALA A 81 1.64 -7.40 7.36
N GLY A 82 2.67 -6.56 7.43
CA GLY A 82 4.01 -6.98 7.82
C GLY A 82 5.10 -6.03 7.34
N SER A 83 6.33 -6.30 7.79
CA SER A 83 7.53 -5.61 7.34
C SER A 83 8.18 -6.39 6.21
N TYR A 84 8.61 -5.68 5.17
CA TYR A 84 9.22 -6.26 3.98
C TYR A 84 10.50 -5.51 3.66
N GLN A 85 11.62 -6.24 3.66
CA GLN A 85 12.90 -5.71 3.24
C GLN A 85 13.14 -6.01 1.76
N VAL A 86 13.61 -5.01 1.02
CA VAL A 86 14.02 -5.16 -0.38
C VAL A 86 15.46 -4.75 -0.55
N GLN A 87 16.17 -5.50 -1.38
CA GLN A 87 17.45 -5.12 -1.96
C GLN A 87 17.26 -4.93 -3.47
N ILE A 88 17.66 -3.77 -3.97
CA ILE A 88 17.75 -3.47 -5.40
C ILE A 88 19.21 -3.37 -5.80
N THR A 89 19.53 -3.88 -6.99
CA THR A 89 20.83 -3.66 -7.64
C THR A 89 20.60 -3.05 -9.02
N ASP A 90 21.35 -2.01 -9.37
CA ASP A 90 21.26 -1.37 -10.69
C ASP A 90 22.25 -1.99 -11.71
N ALA A 91 22.33 -1.41 -12.91
CA ALA A 91 23.21 -1.87 -13.98
C ALA A 91 24.70 -1.70 -13.68
N LEU A 92 25.06 -0.73 -12.85
CA LEU A 92 26.43 -0.46 -12.43
C LEU A 92 26.85 -1.30 -11.22
N GLY A 93 25.94 -2.11 -10.68
CA GLY A 93 26.19 -2.94 -9.50
C GLY A 93 25.95 -2.23 -8.17
N CYS A 94 25.36 -1.03 -8.20
CA CYS A 94 25.03 -0.28 -7.00
C CYS A 94 23.86 -0.91 -6.26
N HIS A 95 23.94 -0.98 -4.94
CA HIS A 95 22.92 -1.60 -4.10
C HIS A 95 22.14 -0.56 -3.29
N GLY A 96 20.82 -0.74 -3.24
CA GLY A 96 19.91 0.00 -2.38
C GLY A 96 19.13 -0.98 -1.51
N VAL A 97 18.99 -0.68 -0.22
CA VAL A 97 18.21 -1.50 0.72
C VAL A 97 17.13 -0.64 1.35
N GLY A 98 15.90 -1.15 1.39
CA GLY A 98 14.75 -0.46 1.95
C GLY A 98 13.93 -1.41 2.80
N THR A 99 13.31 -0.90 3.84
CA THR A 99 12.36 -1.65 4.67
C THR A 99 11.03 -0.91 4.65
N PHE A 100 9.98 -1.59 4.20
CA PHE A 100 8.65 -1.02 4.07
C PHE A 100 7.66 -1.79 4.94
N ASN A 101 6.80 -1.07 5.65
CA ASN A 101 5.79 -1.65 6.51
C ASN A 101 4.41 -1.54 5.87
N VAL A 102 3.72 -2.67 5.71
CA VAL A 102 2.33 -2.75 5.30
C VAL A 102 1.47 -2.82 6.56
N PRO A 103 0.78 -1.73 6.96
CA PRO A 103 -0.04 -1.74 8.16
C PRO A 103 -1.31 -2.56 7.96
N SER A 104 -2.01 -2.86 9.05
CA SER A 104 -3.34 -3.49 9.04
C SER A 104 -4.38 -2.59 9.70
N HIS A 105 -5.60 -2.57 9.16
CA HIS A 105 -6.73 -1.90 9.80
C HIS A 105 -7.35 -2.77 10.91
N ALA A 106 -7.93 -2.11 11.92
CA ALA A 106 -8.77 -2.79 12.90
C ALA A 106 -9.91 -3.53 12.16
N PRO A 107 -10.27 -4.76 12.59
CA PRO A 107 -11.27 -5.54 11.87
C PRO A 107 -12.65 -4.90 12.02
N ILE A 108 -13.49 -5.02 10.98
CA ILE A 108 -14.91 -4.67 11.10
C ILE A 108 -15.57 -5.70 12.03
N GLN A 109 -16.12 -5.21 13.14
CA GLN A 109 -16.92 -5.97 14.09
C GLN A 109 -18.38 -5.56 13.94
N VAL A 110 -19.28 -6.54 13.93
CA VAL A 110 -20.71 -6.28 13.77
C VAL A 110 -21.51 -7.07 14.80
N ASN A 111 -22.22 -6.35 15.66
CA ASN A 111 -23.22 -6.91 16.55
C ASN A 111 -24.59 -6.86 15.85
N VAL A 112 -25.18 -8.03 15.65
CA VAL A 112 -26.46 -8.19 14.95
C VAL A 112 -27.58 -8.32 15.98
N GLN A 113 -28.62 -7.51 15.84
CA GLN A 113 -29.82 -7.54 16.67
C GLN A 113 -31.00 -7.92 15.79
N VAL A 114 -31.64 -9.05 16.10
CA VAL A 114 -32.76 -9.58 15.31
C VAL A 114 -34.05 -9.54 16.12
N ASN A 115 -35.07 -8.93 15.55
CA ASN A 115 -36.44 -9.03 16.02
C ASN A 115 -37.20 -9.99 15.10
N HIS A 116 -37.69 -11.08 15.67
CA HIS A 116 -38.45 -12.09 14.97
C HIS A 116 -39.88 -11.65 14.66
N THR A 117 -40.52 -12.37 13.75
CA THR A 117 -41.92 -12.15 13.38
C THR A 117 -42.83 -12.57 14.54
N SER A 118 -43.95 -11.87 14.73
CA SER A 118 -44.87 -12.18 15.83
C SER A 118 -45.70 -13.44 15.57
N LYS A 119 -45.83 -13.85 14.29
CA LYS A 119 -46.63 -14.98 13.80
C LYS A 119 -46.09 -15.44 12.44
N LEU A 120 -46.20 -16.73 12.15
CA LEU A 120 -45.86 -17.30 10.84
C LEU A 120 -46.60 -16.56 9.71
N GLY A 121 -45.86 -16.16 8.66
CA GLY A 121 -46.41 -15.45 7.50
C GLY A 121 -46.61 -13.93 7.67
N LYS A 122 -46.16 -13.34 8.79
CA LYS A 122 -46.11 -11.87 8.95
C LYS A 122 -44.72 -11.35 8.60
N SER A 123 -44.67 -10.25 7.82
CA SER A 123 -43.43 -9.53 7.52
C SER A 123 -43.24 -8.37 8.50
N ASN A 124 -43.15 -8.67 9.80
CA ASN A 124 -42.92 -7.65 10.85
C ASN A 124 -41.60 -7.81 11.60
N GLY A 125 -40.71 -8.70 11.13
CA GLY A 125 -39.36 -8.82 11.66
C GLY A 125 -38.49 -7.61 11.34
N ALA A 126 -37.35 -7.52 12.02
CA ALA A 126 -36.35 -6.50 11.78
C ALA A 126 -34.94 -7.02 12.10
N ILE A 127 -33.94 -6.50 11.39
CA ILE A 127 -32.52 -6.71 11.71
C ILE A 127 -31.88 -5.33 11.85
N ALA A 128 -31.18 -5.09 12.95
CA ALA A 128 -30.38 -3.90 13.19
C ALA A 128 -28.92 -4.30 13.41
N LEU A 129 -28.00 -3.49 12.87
CA LEU A 129 -26.56 -3.71 12.96
C LEU A 129 -25.91 -2.59 13.76
N GLN A 130 -25.07 -2.96 14.72
CA GLN A 130 -24.12 -2.05 15.37
C GLN A 130 -22.72 -2.43 14.88
N VAL A 131 -22.08 -1.51 14.16
CA VAL A 131 -20.75 -1.70 13.57
C VAL A 131 -19.71 -0.95 14.38
N THR A 132 -18.59 -1.61 14.68
CA THR A 132 -17.40 -1.03 15.31
C THR A 132 -16.14 -1.52 14.58
N GLY A 133 -14.99 -0.88 14.84
CA GLY A 133 -13.74 -1.20 14.13
C GLY A 133 -13.78 -0.82 12.64
N GLY A 134 -12.82 -1.27 11.83
CA GLY A 134 -12.67 -0.80 10.45
C GLY A 134 -12.45 0.72 10.34
N GLN A 135 -12.60 1.26 9.13
CA GLN A 135 -12.49 2.69 8.86
C GLN A 135 -13.84 3.29 8.39
N PRO A 136 -14.57 4.05 9.23
CA PRO A 136 -15.80 4.70 8.80
C PRO A 136 -15.56 5.75 7.69
N PRO A 137 -16.57 6.10 6.87
CA PRO A 137 -17.96 5.65 6.91
C PRO A 137 -18.18 4.22 6.40
N TYR A 138 -19.25 3.57 6.87
CA TYR A 138 -19.64 2.23 6.43
C TYR A 138 -20.70 2.26 5.32
N ARG A 139 -20.72 1.21 4.49
CA ARG A 139 -21.79 0.93 3.54
C ARG A 139 -22.29 -0.50 3.72
N PHE A 140 -23.58 -0.71 3.56
CA PHE A 140 -24.22 -2.01 3.75
C PHE A 140 -24.81 -2.50 2.44
N SER A 141 -24.80 -3.81 2.24
CA SER A 141 -25.52 -4.50 1.19
C SER A 141 -26.21 -5.72 1.79
N TRP A 142 -27.49 -5.87 1.50
CA TRP A 142 -28.33 -6.93 2.05
C TRP A 142 -28.85 -7.82 0.93
N ILE A 143 -28.72 -9.13 1.11
CA ILE A 143 -29.21 -10.14 0.19
C ILE A 143 -30.09 -11.10 1.01
N SER A 144 -31.24 -11.46 0.45
CA SER A 144 -32.13 -12.48 1.02
C SER A 144 -32.26 -13.64 0.04
N SER A 145 -32.48 -14.84 0.56
CA SER A 145 -32.87 -15.99 -0.28
C SER A 145 -34.31 -15.87 -0.81
N ASP A 146 -35.14 -15.04 -0.18
CA ASP A 146 -36.49 -14.72 -0.66
C ASP A 146 -36.44 -13.50 -1.59
N PRO A 147 -36.82 -13.63 -2.87
CA PRO A 147 -36.79 -12.52 -3.84
C PRO A 147 -37.78 -11.40 -3.50
N ASN A 148 -38.78 -11.66 -2.66
CA ASN A 148 -39.77 -10.67 -2.24
C ASN A 148 -39.39 -9.95 -0.94
N ALA A 149 -38.30 -10.35 -0.28
CA ALA A 149 -37.87 -9.72 0.96
C ALA A 149 -37.31 -8.30 0.70
N VAL A 150 -37.55 -7.42 1.67
CA VAL A 150 -36.95 -6.07 1.67
C VAL A 150 -35.43 -6.22 1.77
N THR A 151 -34.72 -5.66 0.80
CA THR A 151 -33.25 -5.55 0.77
C THR A 151 -32.84 -4.09 0.65
N GLY A 152 -31.55 -3.80 0.77
CA GLY A 152 -31.05 -2.42 0.66
C GLY A 152 -29.56 -2.36 0.40
N VAL A 153 -29.12 -1.28 -0.23
CA VAL A 153 -27.70 -0.97 -0.44
C VAL A 153 -27.45 0.51 -0.18
N GLY A 154 -26.47 0.84 0.66
CA GLY A 154 -26.15 2.25 0.96
C GLY A 154 -25.48 2.49 2.33
N PRO A 155 -25.09 3.74 2.64
CA PRO A 155 -24.42 4.10 3.89
C PRO A 155 -25.35 4.15 5.12
N ASN A 156 -26.66 4.34 4.92
CA ASN A 156 -27.65 4.54 6.00
C ASN A 156 -28.69 3.41 6.07
N VAL A 157 -28.31 2.20 5.67
CA VAL A 157 -29.14 1.00 5.73
C VAL A 157 -28.53 -0.02 6.69
N ASN A 158 -28.13 0.43 7.88
CA ASN A 158 -27.68 -0.44 8.97
C ASN A 158 -28.85 -1.13 9.70
N GLN A 159 -30.09 -0.83 9.32
CA GLN A 159 -31.28 -1.47 9.82
C GLN A 159 -32.29 -1.72 8.69
N LEU A 160 -32.87 -2.92 8.65
CA LEU A 160 -34.04 -3.24 7.85
C LEU A 160 -35.21 -3.66 8.75
N ARG A 161 -36.42 -3.29 8.34
CA ARG A 161 -37.68 -3.59 9.04
C ARG A 161 -38.68 -4.17 8.05
N LYS A 162 -39.79 -4.70 8.56
CA LYS A 162 -40.83 -5.37 7.78
C LYS A 162 -40.30 -6.60 7.03
N LEU A 163 -39.38 -7.31 7.68
CA LEU A 163 -38.74 -8.48 7.14
C LEU A 163 -39.63 -9.71 7.33
N PRO A 164 -39.89 -10.51 6.27
CA PRO A 164 -40.44 -11.85 6.43
C PRO A 164 -39.43 -12.78 7.11
N SER A 165 -39.92 -13.92 7.61
CA SER A 165 -39.07 -15.00 8.08
C SER A 165 -38.17 -15.50 6.93
N GLY A 166 -36.88 -15.65 7.18
CA GLY A 166 -35.92 -16.03 6.14
C GLY A 166 -34.47 -15.79 6.55
N LYS A 167 -33.55 -16.25 5.70
CA LYS A 167 -32.11 -16.05 5.87
C LYS A 167 -31.66 -14.81 5.12
N TYR A 168 -30.82 -14.02 5.78
CA TYR A 168 -30.29 -12.76 5.29
C TYR A 168 -28.76 -12.81 5.34
N LYS A 169 -28.14 -12.44 4.21
CA LYS A 169 -26.70 -12.22 4.07
C LYS A 169 -26.45 -10.73 4.00
N ILE A 170 -25.54 -10.25 4.83
CA ILE A 170 -25.18 -8.84 4.93
C ILE A 170 -23.70 -8.69 4.62
N MET A 171 -23.37 -7.79 3.70
CA MET A 171 -22.02 -7.30 3.52
C MET A 171 -21.91 -5.89 4.10
N VAL A 172 -20.96 -5.70 5.01
CA VAL A 172 -20.58 -4.40 5.56
C VAL A 172 -19.23 -4.01 4.98
N PHE A 173 -19.17 -2.88 4.29
CA PHE A 173 -17.96 -2.29 3.71
C PHE A 173 -17.57 -1.06 4.51
N ASP A 174 -16.27 -0.78 4.58
CA ASP A 174 -15.73 0.43 5.19
C ASP A 174 -15.03 1.33 4.13
N ALA A 175 -14.52 2.49 4.54
CA ALA A 175 -13.86 3.44 3.65
C ALA A 175 -12.47 2.98 3.19
N ALA A 176 -11.86 2.03 3.90
CA ALA A 176 -10.61 1.38 3.49
C ALA A 176 -10.86 0.26 2.46
N HIS A 177 -12.11 0.07 2.00
CA HIS A 177 -12.54 -1.02 1.12
C HIS A 177 -12.37 -2.41 1.76
N CYS A 178 -12.29 -2.47 3.08
CA CYS A 178 -12.42 -3.72 3.83
C CYS A 178 -13.90 -4.12 3.90
N TYR A 179 -14.17 -5.41 4.00
CA TYR A 179 -15.54 -5.91 4.13
C TYR A 179 -15.68 -7.03 5.16
N LYS A 180 -16.89 -7.17 5.70
CA LYS A 180 -17.31 -8.27 6.57
C LYS A 180 -18.63 -8.83 6.06
N GLU A 181 -18.66 -10.14 5.84
CA GLU A 181 -19.89 -10.88 5.56
C GLU A 181 -20.48 -11.44 6.85
N ILE A 182 -21.80 -11.39 6.96
CA ILE A 182 -22.60 -11.87 8.07
C ILE A 182 -23.80 -12.61 7.52
N GLU A 183 -24.15 -13.73 8.15
CA GLU A 183 -25.40 -14.44 7.89
C GLU A 183 -26.25 -14.47 9.17
N THR A 184 -27.54 -14.21 9.04
CA THR A 184 -28.51 -14.26 10.14
C THR A 184 -29.87 -14.68 9.62
N GLU A 185 -30.79 -15.01 10.52
CA GLU A 185 -32.15 -15.39 10.16
C GLU A 185 -33.20 -14.64 10.99
N VAL A 186 -34.30 -14.26 10.33
CA VAL A 186 -35.53 -13.86 10.98
C VAL A 186 -36.44 -15.10 11.03
N LYS A 187 -36.91 -15.46 12.23
CA LYS A 187 -37.91 -16.50 12.46
C LYS A 187 -39.31 -15.93 12.50
#